data_AF-M0R8V1-F1
#
_entry.id   AF-M0R8V1-F1
#
_cell.length_a   1.000
_cell.length_b   1.000
_cell.length_c   1.000
_cell.angle_alpha   90.00
_cell.angle_beta   90.00
_cell.angle_gamma   90.00
#
_symmetry.space_group_name_H-M   'P 1'
#
loop_
_entity.id
_entity.type
_entity.pdbx_description
1 polymer ?
#
loop_
_entity_poly.entity_id
_entity_poly.type
_entity_poly.pdbx_seq_one_letter_code
_entity_poly.pdbx_strand_id
1 'polypeptide(L)'
;MGKHILLLLLGLCLLVNSLQALTCVTCERFNSQGICERGEGCCQAKPGQKCASLITYRDGKFLLGSQRCADVCFKGTVENGGLTAKMKCCSKSFCNTVNI
;
A
#
# COMPACT_ATOMS: atom_id res chain seq x y z
N MET A 1 -31.73 12.38 -30.42
CA MET A 1 -30.45 12.83 -29.83
C MET A 1 -30.26 12.42 -28.36
N GLY A 2 -31.31 12.33 -27.52
CA GLY A 2 -31.16 11.99 -26.09
C GLY A 2 -30.58 10.61 -25.77
N LYS A 3 -30.88 9.56 -26.56
CA LYS A 3 -30.37 8.19 -26.30
C LYS A 3 -28.84 8.08 -26.41
N HIS A 4 -28.22 8.76 -27.37
CA HIS A 4 -26.76 8.77 -27.51
C HIS A 4 -26.08 9.52 -26.36
N ILE A 5 -26.66 10.66 -25.95
CA ILE A 5 -26.16 11.41 -24.78
C ILE A 5 -26.25 10.55 -23.52
N LEU A 6 -27.36 9.83 -23.32
CA LEU A 6 -27.53 8.93 -22.17
C LEU A 6 -26.50 7.79 -22.16
N LEU A 7 -26.25 7.16 -23.32
CA LEU A 7 -25.24 6.11 -23.46
C LEU A 7 -23.81 6.64 -23.19
N LEU A 8 -23.49 7.85 -23.65
CA LEU A 8 -22.21 8.51 -23.38
C LEU A 8 -22.05 8.81 -21.88
N LEU A 9 -23.10 9.31 -21.21
CA LEU A 9 -23.09 9.56 -19.78
C LEU A 9 -22.93 8.26 -18.97
N LEU A 10 -23.61 7.18 -19.35
CA LEU A 10 -23.45 5.86 -18.74
C LEU A 10 -22.01 5.34 -18.90
N GLY A 11 -21.44 5.44 -20.10
CA GLY A 11 -20.05 5.06 -20.36
C GLY A 11 -19.06 5.88 -19.52
N LEU A 12 -19.27 7.20 -19.42
CA LEU A 12 -18.44 8.07 -18.60
C LEU A 12 -18.55 7.72 -17.10
N CYS A 13 -19.75 7.50 -16.57
CA CYS A 13 -19.94 7.09 -15.17
C CYS A 13 -19.24 5.77 -14.84
N LEU A 14 -19.29 4.77 -15.75
CA LEU A 14 -18.58 3.50 -15.57
C LEU A 14 -17.06 3.70 -15.54
N LEU A 15 -16.53 4.57 -16.40
CA LEU A 15 -15.11 4.94 -16.40
C LEU A 15 -14.70 5.66 -15.10
N VAL A 16 -15.52 6.60 -14.61
CA VAL A 16 -15.25 7.33 -13.35
C VAL A 16 -15.25 6.39 -12.14
N ASN A 17 -16.21 5.46 -12.07
CA ASN A 17 -16.28 4.48 -10.98
C ASN A 17 -15.08 3.51 -10.99
N SER A 18 -14.57 3.16 -12.18
CA SER A 18 -13.35 2.35 -12.30
C SER A 18 -12.08 3.08 -11.85
N LEU A 19 -12.15 4.40 -11.66
CA LEU A 19 -11.04 5.25 -11.25
C LEU A 19 -10.93 5.42 -9.72
N GLN A 20 -11.64 4.63 -8.91
CA GLN A 20 -11.38 4.66 -7.46
C GLN A 20 -9.91 4.30 -7.18
N ALA A 21 -9.12 5.32 -6.82
CA ALA A 21 -7.70 5.17 -6.59
C ALA A 21 -7.47 4.38 -5.29
N LEU A 22 -6.68 3.31 -5.40
CA LEU A 22 -6.25 2.52 -4.25
C LEU A 22 -5.48 3.43 -3.29
N THR A 23 -6.02 3.66 -2.09
CA THR A 23 -5.38 4.52 -1.08
C THR A 23 -4.64 3.65 -0.06
N CYS A 24 -3.39 3.95 0.24
CA CYS A 24 -2.58 3.18 1.19
C CYS A 24 -2.14 4.05 2.37
N VAL A 25 -1.93 3.43 3.53
CA VAL A 25 -1.26 4.10 4.65
C VAL A 25 0.19 4.36 4.29
N THR A 26 0.72 5.54 4.62
CA THR A 26 2.14 5.85 4.59
C THR A 26 2.68 5.97 6.00
N CYS A 27 3.83 5.36 6.22
CA CYS A 27 4.63 5.54 7.42
C CYS A 27 6.09 5.29 7.04
N GLU A 28 6.95 6.29 7.20
CA GLU A 28 8.38 6.15 6.91
C GLU A 28 9.06 5.20 7.90
N ARG A 29 8.61 5.25 9.17
CA ARG A 29 9.13 4.40 10.26
C ARG A 29 8.06 4.15 11.32
N PHE A 30 7.71 2.89 11.54
CA PHE A 30 6.95 2.45 12.71
C PHE A 30 7.80 1.53 13.60
N ASN A 31 7.51 1.52 14.90
CA ASN A 31 8.22 0.74 15.91
C ASN A 31 7.63 -0.67 16.14
N SER A 32 8.18 -1.42 17.09
CA SER A 32 7.76 -2.80 17.36
C SER A 32 6.33 -2.94 17.92
N GLN A 33 5.69 -1.83 18.30
CA GLN A 33 4.28 -1.77 18.69
C GLN A 33 3.36 -1.36 17.54
N GLY A 34 3.91 -1.14 16.33
CA GLY A 34 3.14 -0.71 15.16
C GLY A 34 2.83 0.79 15.15
N ILE A 35 3.36 1.56 16.11
CA ILE A 35 3.16 3.00 16.18
C ILE A 35 4.03 3.69 15.14
N CYS A 36 3.44 4.51 14.28
CA CYS A 36 4.19 5.32 13.34
C CYS A 36 4.92 6.46 14.06
N GLU A 37 6.25 6.42 14.02
CA GLU A 37 7.11 7.42 14.66
C GLU A 37 7.43 8.58 13.70
N ARG A 38 7.32 8.34 12.39
CA ARG A 38 7.67 9.32 11.36
C ARG A 38 6.94 9.08 10.05
N GLY A 39 6.50 10.17 9.42
CA GLY A 39 5.95 10.14 8.06
C GLY A 39 4.58 9.49 7.95
N GLU A 40 3.77 9.61 9.00
CA GLU A 40 2.38 9.14 8.99
C GLU A 40 1.57 9.92 7.95
N GLY A 41 0.71 9.21 7.22
CA GLY A 41 -0.18 9.80 6.23
C GLY A 41 -0.83 8.77 5.33
N CYS A 42 -1.20 9.20 4.13
CA CYS A 42 -1.78 8.35 3.10
C CYS A 42 -1.24 8.72 1.72
N CYS A 43 -1.22 7.76 0.80
CA CYS A 43 -0.91 7.97 -0.62
C CYS A 43 -1.98 7.33 -1.51
N GLN A 44 -2.20 7.90 -2.69
CA GLN A 44 -2.93 7.24 -3.77
C GLN A 44 -1.94 6.46 -4.63
N ALA A 45 -2.21 5.17 -4.81
CA ALA A 45 -1.39 4.28 -5.62
C ALA A 45 -1.55 4.63 -7.10
N LYS A 46 -0.42 4.82 -7.79
CA LYS A 46 -0.36 4.93 -9.25
C LYS A 46 -0.74 3.59 -9.91
N PRO A 47 -1.08 3.57 -11.20
CA PRO A 47 -1.27 2.32 -11.94
C PRO A 47 -0.10 1.36 -11.73
N GLY A 48 -0.39 0.11 -11.36
CA GLY A 48 0.62 -0.92 -11.06
C GLY A 48 1.13 -0.93 -9.62
N GLN A 49 0.94 0.14 -8.84
CA GLN A 49 1.32 0.16 -7.43
C GLN A 49 0.35 -0.65 -6.56
N LYS A 50 0.88 -1.16 -5.45
CA LYS A 50 0.10 -1.83 -4.39
C LYS A 50 0.40 -1.21 -3.03
N CYS A 51 -0.50 -1.40 -2.07
CA CYS A 51 -0.18 -1.06 -0.69
C CYS A 51 0.81 -2.09 -0.14
N ALA A 52 1.89 -1.60 0.46
CA ALA A 52 2.95 -2.42 1.02
C ALA A 52 3.17 -2.10 2.50
N SER A 53 3.51 -3.14 3.27
CA SER A 53 4.18 -2.99 4.56
C SER A 53 5.47 -3.80 4.55
N LEU A 54 6.57 -3.17 4.96
CA LEU A 54 7.90 -3.77 5.04
C LEU A 54 8.37 -3.71 6.48
N ILE A 55 8.73 -4.86 7.03
CA ILE A 55 9.31 -4.97 8.37
C ILE A 55 10.74 -5.49 8.21
N THR A 56 11.68 -4.84 8.87
CA THR A 56 13.08 -5.25 8.89
C THR A 56 13.43 -5.73 10.29
N TYR A 57 14.13 -6.86 10.35
CA TYR A 57 14.72 -7.42 11.56
C TYR A 57 16.24 -7.46 11.41
N ARG A 58 16.96 -7.35 12.52
CA ARG A 58 18.40 -7.61 12.63
C ARG A 58 18.61 -8.66 13.72
N ASP A 59 19.23 -9.77 13.36
CA ASP A 59 19.49 -10.90 14.28
C ASP A 59 18.20 -11.36 14.99
N GLY A 60 17.11 -11.45 14.22
CA GLY A 60 15.78 -11.83 14.73
C GLY A 60 15.04 -10.74 15.52
N LYS A 61 15.68 -9.63 15.87
CA LYS A 61 15.06 -8.52 16.61
C LYS A 61 14.46 -7.51 15.65
N PHE A 62 13.26 -7.03 15.97
CA PHE A 62 12.63 -5.95 15.19
C PHE A 62 13.55 -4.73 15.14
N LEU A 63 13.80 -4.21 13.94
CA LEU A 63 14.58 -3.00 13.72
C LEU A 63 13.69 -1.80 13.43
N LEU A 64 12.84 -1.92 12.41
CA LEU A 64 11.89 -0.90 11.96
C LEU A 64 10.87 -1.51 11.02
N GLY A 65 9.75 -0.82 10.81
CA GLY A 65 8.90 -1.07 9.66
C GLY A 65 8.48 0.19 8.93
N SER A 66 7.93 0.04 7.73
CA SER A 66 7.43 1.13 6.88
C SER A 66 6.19 0.70 6.08
N GLN A 67 5.40 1.67 5.66
CA GLN A 67 4.18 1.51 4.86
C GLN A 67 4.18 2.51 3.70
N ARG A 68 3.78 2.06 2.50
CA ARG A 68 3.76 2.92 1.30
C ARG A 68 2.92 2.34 0.16
N CYS A 69 2.64 3.18 -0.83
CA CYS A 69 2.35 2.76 -2.20
C CYS A 69 3.67 2.29 -2.83
N ALA A 70 3.75 1.03 -3.27
CA ALA A 70 4.99 0.44 -3.76
C ALA A 70 4.85 -0.02 -5.23
N ASP A 71 5.79 0.42 -6.07
CA ASP A 71 5.96 -0.09 -7.43
C ASP A 71 6.53 -1.52 -7.42
N VAL A 72 7.48 -1.78 -6.52
CA VAL A 72 8.05 -3.10 -6.27
C VAL A 72 7.45 -3.65 -4.99
N CYS A 73 6.62 -4.68 -5.13
CA CYS A 73 5.96 -5.32 -4.01
C CYS A 73 6.05 -6.84 -4.13
N PHE A 74 6.69 -7.50 -3.16
CA PHE A 74 6.71 -8.94 -3.03
C PHE A 74 6.05 -9.38 -1.72
N LYS A 75 5.41 -10.54 -1.72
CA LYS A 75 4.88 -11.17 -0.51
C LYS A 75 5.88 -12.23 -0.08
N GLY A 76 6.64 -11.98 0.98
CA GLY A 76 7.63 -12.93 1.45
C GLY A 76 8.69 -12.31 2.35
N THR A 77 9.80 -13.03 2.46
CA THR A 77 10.93 -12.69 3.31
C THR A 77 12.21 -12.76 2.48
N VAL A 78 13.10 -11.79 2.64
CA VAL A 78 14.46 -11.79 2.08
C VAL A 78 15.45 -11.69 3.23
N GLU A 79 16.51 -12.49 3.18
CA GLU A 79 17.52 -12.57 4.23
C GLU A 79 18.91 -12.31 3.66
N ASN A 80 19.69 -11.45 4.33
CA ASN A 80 21.09 -11.18 3.96
C ASN A 80 21.88 -10.67 5.18
N GLY A 81 22.98 -11.33 5.54
CA GLY A 81 23.90 -10.84 6.58
C GLY A 81 23.24 -10.52 7.93
N GLY A 82 22.33 -11.38 8.40
CA GLY A 82 21.58 -11.19 9.66
C GLY A 82 20.43 -10.18 9.57
N LEU A 83 20.23 -9.53 8.41
CA LEU A 83 19.05 -8.70 8.13
C LEU A 83 17.96 -9.55 7.49
N THR A 84 16.75 -9.47 8.03
CA THR A 84 15.56 -10.12 7.48
C THR A 84 14.55 -9.05 7.12
N ALA A 85 14.17 -8.97 5.84
CA ALA A 85 13.18 -8.04 5.32
C ALA A 85 11.90 -8.80 4.94
N LYS A 86 10.82 -8.59 5.69
CA LYS A 86 9.51 -9.20 5.44
C LYS A 86 8.56 -8.19 4.84
N MET A 87 8.03 -8.48 3.65
CA MET A 87 7.11 -7.60 2.95
C MET A 87 5.74 -8.25 2.78
N LYS A 88 4.69 -7.47 2.99
CA LYS A 88 3.30 -7.81 2.67
C LYS A 88 2.78 -6.82 1.63
N CYS A 89 1.97 -7.33 0.72
CA CYS A 89 1.37 -6.59 -0.38
C CYS A 89 -0.13 -6.85 -0.43
N CYS A 90 -0.92 -5.82 -0.70
CA CYS A 90 -2.36 -5.94 -0.83
C CYS A 90 -2.95 -4.83 -1.71
N SER A 91 -4.16 -5.06 -2.22
CA SER A 91 -4.83 -4.23 -3.23
C SER A 91 -6.23 -3.80 -2.81
N LYS A 92 -6.42 -3.50 -1.52
CA LYS A 92 -7.62 -2.85 -0.96
C LYS A 92 -7.19 -1.57 -0.25
N SER A 93 -8.02 -0.53 -0.24
CA SER A 93 -7.62 0.70 0.45
C SER A 93 -7.33 0.45 1.93
N PHE A 94 -6.26 1.06 2.43
CA PHE A 94 -5.76 0.97 3.82
C PHE A 94 -5.40 -0.44 4.29
N CYS A 95 -5.26 -1.41 3.39
CA CYS A 95 -5.02 -2.81 3.76
C CYS A 95 -3.61 -3.08 4.32
N ASN A 96 -2.69 -2.13 4.18
CA ASN A 96 -1.32 -2.27 4.67
C ASN A 96 -1.15 -1.82 6.13
N THR A 97 -2.23 -1.49 6.84
CA THR A 97 -2.23 -1.27 8.29
C THR A 97 -1.61 -2.47 9.01
N VAL A 98 -0.77 -2.20 9.99
CA VAL A 98 -0.13 -3.22 10.81
C VAL A 98 -0.98 -3.40 12.07
N ASN A 99 -1.56 -4.57 12.23
CA ASN A 99 -2.09 -5.03 13.51
C ASN A 99 -0.98 -5.86 14.16
N ILE A 100 -0.42 -5.38 15.27
CA ILE A 100 0.48 -6.15 16.14
C ILE A 100 -0.33 -6.64 17.34
#